data_AF-A0A937NF91-F1
#
_entry.id   AF-A0A937NF91-F1
#
_cell.length_a   1.000
_cell.length_b   1.000
_cell.length_c   1.000
_cell.angle_alpha   90.00
_cell.angle_beta   90.00
_cell.angle_gamma   90.00
#
_symmetry.space_group_name_H-M   'P 1'
#
loop_
_entity.id
_entity.type
_entity.pdbx_description
1 polymer ?
#
loop_
_entity_poly.entity_id
_entity_poly.type
_entity_poly.pdbx_seq_one_letter_code
_entity_poly.pdbx_strand_id
1 'polypeptide(L)'
;MLIMKHEDLSQADPVSLADLMDCRSDHEETWSAGDLEAILEHQLAADVQFDLERFDEAVGLDLPEMLRSAEGPPIRSFRDLFEHPQPSIELLDLTRRFAKACRSRGDSPLPAEIATILYLASIAAAMIKRNHRLTSLADEALRNGFDWALDQGWLDESTGRLLRQGREALESHGLESDV
;
A
#
# COMPACT_ATOMS: atom_id res chain seq x y z
N MET A 1 38.38 10.09 7.58
CA MET A 1 38.40 8.64 7.29
C MET A 1 37.05 8.10 7.71
N LEU A 2 36.10 8.04 6.75
CA LEU A 2 34.74 7.55 6.96
C LEU A 2 34.76 6.02 7.04
N ILE A 3 34.18 5.46 8.09
CA ILE A 3 33.67 4.10 8.08
C ILE A 3 32.16 4.24 8.27
N MET A 4 31.44 4.48 7.17
CA MET A 4 30.01 4.23 7.12
C MET A 4 29.83 2.72 7.03
N LYS A 5 29.22 2.15 8.06
CA LYS A 5 28.77 0.76 8.03
C LYS A 5 27.75 0.65 6.89
N HIS A 6 27.98 -0.28 5.97
CA HIS A 6 26.94 -0.80 5.10
C HIS A 6 25.85 -1.40 5.99
N GLU A 7 24.74 -0.69 6.16
CA GLU A 7 23.51 -1.31 6.66
C GLU A 7 22.96 -2.18 5.54
N ASP A 8 23.03 -3.48 5.81
CA ASP A 8 22.50 -4.59 5.06
C ASP A 8 20.97 -4.41 4.91
N LEU A 9 20.53 -3.94 3.75
CA LEU A 9 19.11 -3.67 3.42
C LEU A 9 18.29 -4.97 3.22
N SER A 10 18.74 -6.11 3.73
CA SER A 10 18.11 -7.42 3.53
C SER A 10 17.19 -7.88 4.67
N GLN A 11 16.84 -7.01 5.62
CA GLN A 11 15.90 -7.35 6.69
C GLN A 11 14.51 -6.77 6.41
N ALA A 12 13.84 -7.31 5.39
CA ALA A 12 12.39 -7.20 5.28
C ALA A 12 11.77 -8.10 6.35
N ASP A 13 11.49 -7.52 7.53
CA ASP A 13 10.85 -8.24 8.63
C ASP A 13 9.56 -8.91 8.16
N PRO A 14 9.41 -10.24 8.35
CA PRO A 14 8.23 -11.00 7.96
C PRO A 14 7.11 -10.75 8.97
N VAL A 15 6.57 -9.53 8.95
CA VAL A 15 5.27 -9.26 9.57
C VAL A 15 4.25 -10.11 8.81
N SER A 16 3.67 -11.09 9.50
CA SER A 16 2.64 -11.93 8.92
C SER A 16 1.43 -11.07 8.57
N LEU A 17 0.70 -11.40 7.51
CA LEU A 17 -0.58 -10.74 7.29
C LEU A 17 -1.53 -10.98 8.47
N ALA A 18 -1.38 -12.09 9.20
CA ALA A 18 -2.11 -12.28 10.46
C ALA A 18 -1.80 -11.14 11.45
N ASP A 19 -0.53 -10.78 11.67
CA ASP A 19 -0.15 -9.61 12.48
C ASP A 19 -0.53 -8.27 11.83
N LEU A 20 -0.74 -8.26 10.49
CA LEU A 20 -1.30 -7.12 9.77
C LEU A 20 -2.80 -6.95 10.04
N MET A 21 -3.53 -8.06 10.13
CA MET A 21 -4.99 -8.16 10.30
C MET A 21 -5.41 -8.25 11.77
N ASP A 22 -4.49 -8.54 12.68
CA ASP A 22 -4.71 -8.61 14.14
C ASP A 22 -4.90 -7.22 14.79
N CYS A 23 -5.11 -6.18 13.98
CA CYS A 23 -5.64 -4.88 14.41
C CYS A 23 -7.06 -4.96 15.02
N ARG A 24 -7.62 -6.16 15.22
CA ARG A 24 -8.81 -6.40 16.05
C ARG A 24 -8.53 -6.49 17.55
N SER A 25 -7.26 -6.41 17.97
CA SER A 25 -6.88 -6.63 19.36
C SER A 25 -6.76 -5.32 20.17
N ASP A 26 -7.79 -5.06 20.97
CA ASP A 26 -7.83 -4.23 22.20
C ASP A 26 -7.67 -2.69 22.14
N HIS A 27 -7.89 -2.04 21.00
CA HIS A 27 -8.20 -0.61 21.00
C HIS A 27 -9.70 -0.40 20.82
N GLU A 28 -10.35 0.17 21.82
CA GLU A 28 -11.71 0.72 21.72
C GLU A 28 -11.88 1.42 20.35
N GLU A 29 -12.97 1.12 19.62
CA GLU A 29 -13.34 1.68 18.32
C GLU A 29 -13.16 3.22 18.31
N THR A 30 -11.94 3.68 18.00
CA THR A 30 -11.59 5.09 18.12
C THR A 30 -12.17 5.87 16.93
N TRP A 31 -12.38 5.18 15.82
CA TRP A 31 -12.88 5.75 14.56
C TRP A 31 -14.12 5.01 14.12
N SER A 32 -15.19 5.75 13.85
CA SER A 32 -16.38 5.20 13.22
C SER A 32 -16.13 4.92 11.74
N ALA A 33 -17.02 4.15 11.10
CA ALA A 33 -16.97 3.94 9.65
C ALA A 33 -17.00 5.26 8.85
N GLY A 34 -17.76 6.25 9.31
CA GLY A 34 -17.80 7.57 8.67
C GLY A 34 -16.50 8.37 8.84
N ASP A 35 -15.81 8.20 9.97
CA ASP A 35 -14.49 8.79 10.17
C ASP A 35 -13.46 8.14 9.24
N LEU A 36 -13.49 6.81 9.12
CA LEU A 36 -12.59 6.07 8.23
C LEU A 36 -12.85 6.41 6.76
N GLU A 37 -14.11 6.57 6.35
CA GLU A 37 -14.47 7.05 5.01
C GLU A 37 -13.86 8.44 4.75
N ALA A 38 -14.09 9.40 5.64
CA ALA A 38 -13.58 10.76 5.50
C ALA A 38 -12.05 10.82 5.52
N ILE A 39 -11.40 10.02 6.37
CA ILE A 39 -9.95 9.93 6.43
C ILE A 39 -9.42 9.31 5.13
N LEU A 40 -10.01 8.21 4.65
CA LEU A 40 -9.60 7.59 3.39
C LEU A 40 -9.76 8.58 2.23
N GLU A 41 -10.90 9.24 2.11
CA GLU A 41 -11.15 10.25 1.07
C GLU A 41 -10.11 11.35 1.11
N HIS A 42 -9.83 11.88 2.30
CA HIS A 42 -8.80 12.90 2.49
C HIS A 42 -7.42 12.40 2.07
N GLN A 43 -7.02 11.20 2.52
CA GLN A 43 -5.72 10.63 2.18
C GLN A 43 -5.58 10.35 0.68
N LEU A 44 -6.64 9.86 0.03
CA LEU A 44 -6.64 9.62 -1.40
C LEU A 44 -6.54 10.90 -2.22
N ALA A 45 -6.97 12.05 -1.69
CA ALA A 45 -6.93 13.35 -2.36
C ALA A 45 -5.75 14.24 -1.93
N ALA A 46 -5.09 13.93 -0.82
CA ALA A 46 -3.97 14.69 -0.29
C ALA A 46 -2.77 14.66 -1.25
N ASP A 47 -1.91 15.68 -1.13
CA ASP A 47 -0.68 15.74 -1.91
C ASP A 47 0.31 14.70 -1.40
N VAL A 48 0.51 13.67 -2.21
CA VAL A 48 1.30 12.48 -1.88
C VAL A 48 2.77 12.81 -1.63
N GLN A 49 3.25 13.94 -2.17
CA GLN A 49 4.64 14.35 -1.96
C GLN A 49 4.93 14.59 -0.47
N PHE A 50 4.01 15.20 0.28
CA PHE A 50 4.26 15.50 1.71
C PHE A 50 4.42 14.23 2.55
N ASP A 51 3.61 13.20 2.26
CA ASP A 51 3.65 11.93 2.99
C ASP A 51 4.89 11.13 2.64
N LEU A 52 5.30 11.15 1.37
CA LEU A 52 6.39 10.33 0.87
C LEU A 52 7.78 10.99 0.97
N GLU A 53 7.90 12.31 0.92
CA GLU A 53 9.20 13.01 0.93
C GLU A 53 10.02 12.66 2.18
N ARG A 54 9.38 12.71 3.36
CA ARG A 54 10.05 12.36 4.62
C ARG A 54 10.43 10.88 4.70
N PHE A 55 9.73 10.02 3.97
CA PHE A 55 10.04 8.60 3.91
C PHE A 55 11.12 8.30 2.84
N ASP A 56 11.18 9.08 1.77
CA ASP A 56 12.13 8.99 0.67
C ASP A 56 13.54 9.49 1.00
N GLU A 57 13.68 10.49 1.88
CA GLU A 57 14.99 10.99 2.34
C GLU A 57 15.92 9.86 2.86
N ALA A 58 15.33 8.76 3.36
CA ALA A 58 16.05 7.59 3.83
C ALA A 58 16.43 6.59 2.71
N VAL A 59 15.79 6.67 1.55
CA VAL A 59 15.90 5.71 0.43
C VAL A 59 16.68 6.31 -0.76
N GLY A 60 16.63 7.62 -0.94
CA GLY A 60 17.40 8.35 -1.95
C GLY A 60 16.86 8.19 -3.37
N LEU A 61 15.54 8.10 -3.56
CA LEU A 61 14.91 8.07 -4.88
C LEU A 61 14.77 9.51 -5.43
N ASP A 62 14.50 9.62 -6.73
CA ASP A 62 14.10 10.89 -7.35
C ASP A 62 12.56 10.99 -7.35
N LEU A 63 11.99 11.21 -6.15
CA LEU A 63 10.55 11.34 -5.97
C LEU A 63 9.92 12.39 -6.92
N PRO A 64 10.52 13.59 -7.12
CA PRO A 64 9.99 14.56 -8.09
C PRO A 64 9.94 14.05 -9.54
N GLU A 65 10.90 13.25 -9.99
CA GLU A 65 10.84 12.61 -11.32
C GLU A 65 9.72 11.56 -11.37
N MET A 66 9.60 10.72 -10.34
CA MET A 66 8.59 9.67 -10.28
C MET A 66 7.16 10.23 -10.26
N LEU A 67 6.92 11.33 -9.55
CA LEU A 67 5.62 12.01 -9.48
C LEU A 67 5.25 12.75 -10.77
N ARG A 68 6.24 13.20 -11.56
CA ARG A 68 5.96 13.81 -12.86
C ARG A 68 5.36 12.82 -13.86
N SER A 69 5.64 11.53 -13.68
CA SER A 69 5.26 10.43 -14.58
C SER A 69 5.78 10.63 -16.01
N ALA A 70 6.73 9.79 -16.44
CA ALA A 70 7.22 9.84 -17.82
C ALA A 70 6.16 9.38 -18.85
N GLU A 71 5.18 8.57 -18.41
CA GLU A 71 4.24 7.85 -19.28
C GLU A 71 2.78 8.05 -18.85
N GLY A 72 2.36 9.28 -18.56
CA GLY A 72 0.96 9.57 -18.23
C GLY A 72 0.73 10.91 -17.54
N PRO A 73 -0.45 11.12 -16.92
CA PRO A 73 -0.71 12.30 -16.12
C PRO A 73 0.21 12.33 -14.89
N PRO A 74 0.57 13.53 -14.39
CA PRO A 74 1.35 13.65 -13.17
C PRO A 74 0.57 13.07 -11.99
N ILE A 75 1.28 12.43 -11.08
CA ILE A 75 0.74 11.83 -9.87
C ILE A 75 0.86 12.87 -8.76
N ARG A 76 -0.29 13.37 -8.27
CA ARG A 76 -0.32 14.33 -7.15
C ARG A 76 -0.87 13.73 -5.88
N SER A 77 -1.59 12.62 -5.97
CA SER A 77 -2.28 11.99 -4.85
C SER A 77 -2.18 10.47 -4.90
N PHE A 78 -2.52 9.78 -3.81
CA PHE A 78 -2.63 8.32 -3.83
C PHE A 78 -3.72 7.86 -4.81
N ARG A 79 -4.80 8.63 -4.99
CA ARG A 79 -5.82 8.36 -6.02
C ARG A 79 -5.19 8.37 -7.41
N ASP A 80 -4.42 9.42 -7.74
CA ASP A 80 -3.75 9.50 -9.04
C ASP A 80 -2.81 8.31 -9.23
N LEU A 81 -2.05 7.93 -8.21
CA LEU A 81 -1.13 6.78 -8.25
C LEU A 81 -1.87 5.47 -8.58
N PHE A 82 -2.96 5.20 -7.87
CA PHE A 82 -3.73 3.96 -8.01
C PHE A 82 -4.58 3.93 -9.28
N GLU A 83 -4.97 5.09 -9.81
CA GLU A 83 -5.70 5.18 -11.08
C GLU A 83 -4.77 5.26 -12.30
N HIS A 84 -3.50 5.65 -12.12
CA HIS A 84 -2.52 5.77 -13.20
C HIS A 84 -2.41 4.45 -14.00
N PRO A 85 -2.39 4.46 -15.34
CA PRO A 85 -2.35 3.22 -16.14
C PRO A 85 -1.01 2.50 -16.04
N GLN A 86 0.10 3.23 -15.85
CA GLN A 86 1.46 2.70 -15.81
C GLN A 86 2.28 3.33 -14.66
N PRO A 87 1.89 3.13 -13.39
CA PRO A 87 2.60 3.72 -12.26
C PRO A 87 4.02 3.15 -12.14
N SER A 88 4.96 3.95 -11.64
CA SER A 88 6.31 3.46 -11.29
C SER A 88 6.21 2.41 -10.19
N ILE A 89 6.97 1.32 -10.34
CA ILE A 89 7.04 0.24 -9.34
C ILE A 89 7.69 0.75 -8.06
N GLU A 90 8.71 1.59 -8.20
CA GLU A 90 9.43 2.22 -7.11
C GLU A 90 8.48 3.09 -6.27
N LEU A 91 7.55 3.81 -6.91
CA LEU A 91 6.58 4.65 -6.22
C LEU A 91 5.52 3.84 -5.47
N LEU A 92 5.06 2.73 -6.07
CA LEU A 92 4.17 1.78 -5.43
C LEU A 92 4.86 1.08 -4.23
N ASP A 93 6.13 0.71 -4.36
CA ASP A 93 6.88 0.12 -3.25
C ASP A 93 7.12 1.13 -2.12
N LEU A 94 7.46 2.38 -2.46
CA LEU A 94 7.61 3.46 -1.50
C LEU A 94 6.31 3.67 -0.70
N THR A 95 5.17 3.72 -1.39
CA THR A 95 3.84 3.85 -0.78
C THR A 95 3.52 2.65 0.12
N ARG A 96 3.81 1.42 -0.33
CA ARG A 96 3.63 0.20 0.48
C ARG A 96 4.46 0.24 1.76
N ARG A 97 5.71 0.68 1.68
CA ARG A 97 6.62 0.77 2.82
C ARG A 97 6.21 1.87 3.80
N PHE A 98 5.78 3.03 3.28
CA PHE A 98 5.17 4.10 4.07
C PHE A 98 3.97 3.58 4.86
N ALA A 99 3.03 2.93 4.18
CA ALA A 99 1.84 2.34 4.79
C ALA A 99 2.18 1.32 5.88
N LYS A 100 3.17 0.44 5.63
CA LYS A 100 3.67 -0.51 6.64
C LYS A 100 4.26 0.21 7.85
N ALA A 101 5.02 1.29 7.64
CA ALA A 101 5.63 2.07 8.72
C ALA A 101 4.58 2.80 9.58
N CYS A 102 3.53 3.36 8.96
CA CYS A 102 2.40 3.96 9.67
C CYS A 102 1.73 2.94 10.61
N ARG A 103 1.63 1.67 10.25
CA ARG A 103 1.04 0.69 11.18
C ARG A 103 1.91 0.38 12.40
N SER A 104 3.23 0.40 12.24
CA SER A 104 4.18 -0.02 13.28
C SER A 104 4.45 1.04 14.36
N ARG A 105 3.97 2.27 14.18
CA ARG A 105 4.27 3.40 15.06
C ARG A 105 3.05 3.77 15.89
N GLY A 106 3.19 3.80 17.22
CA GLY A 106 2.11 4.18 18.13
C GLY A 106 1.68 5.66 18.03
N ASP A 107 2.50 6.51 17.40
CA ASP A 107 2.23 7.92 17.09
C ASP A 107 1.94 8.14 15.60
N SER A 108 1.52 7.10 14.89
CA SER A 108 1.27 7.16 13.45
C SER A 108 0.23 8.22 13.08
N PRO A 109 0.45 8.95 11.97
CA PRO A 109 -0.54 9.90 11.47
C PRO A 109 -1.82 9.23 10.94
N LEU A 110 -1.81 7.91 10.72
CA LEU A 110 -2.92 7.18 10.10
C LEU A 110 -3.49 6.11 11.01
N PRO A 111 -4.82 5.95 11.05
CA PRO A 111 -5.45 4.73 11.55
C PRO A 111 -4.90 3.49 10.84
N ALA A 112 -4.82 2.38 11.58
CA ALA A 112 -4.22 1.15 11.07
C ALA A 112 -4.99 0.59 9.87
N GLU A 113 -6.30 0.80 9.81
CA GLU A 113 -7.20 0.41 8.73
C GLU A 113 -6.84 1.14 7.44
N ILE A 114 -6.66 2.46 7.52
CA ILE A 114 -6.30 3.31 6.37
C ILE A 114 -4.92 2.91 5.83
N ALA A 115 -3.95 2.74 6.72
CA ALA A 115 -2.63 2.26 6.35
C ALA A 115 -2.69 0.85 5.71
N THR A 116 -3.58 -0.03 6.17
CA THR A 116 -3.79 -1.35 5.57
C THR A 116 -4.37 -1.25 4.16
N ILE A 117 -5.35 -0.36 3.92
CA ILE A 117 -5.90 -0.10 2.59
C ILE A 117 -4.83 0.40 1.62
N LEU A 118 -4.01 1.38 2.02
CA LEU A 118 -2.92 1.90 1.17
C LEU A 118 -1.87 0.82 0.85
N TYR A 119 -1.55 -0.04 1.81
CA TYR A 119 -0.64 -1.17 1.63
C TYR A 119 -1.18 -2.17 0.59
N LEU A 120 -2.44 -2.58 0.73
CA LEU A 120 -3.09 -3.53 -0.18
C LEU A 120 -3.32 -2.93 -1.57
N ALA A 121 -3.73 -1.67 -1.66
CA ALA A 121 -3.92 -0.97 -2.93
C ALA A 121 -2.62 -0.85 -3.72
N SER A 122 -1.49 -0.59 -3.05
CA SER A 122 -0.17 -0.56 -3.68
C SER A 122 0.24 -1.91 -4.28
N ILE A 123 -0.05 -3.00 -3.56
CA ILE A 123 0.21 -4.36 -4.03
C ILE A 123 -0.69 -4.70 -5.22
N ALA A 124 -2.00 -4.44 -5.11
CA ALA A 124 -2.96 -4.67 -6.18
C ALA A 124 -2.59 -3.89 -7.44
N ALA A 125 -2.23 -2.61 -7.33
CA ALA A 125 -1.78 -1.79 -8.44
C ALA A 125 -0.54 -2.36 -9.12
N ALA A 126 0.46 -2.81 -8.36
CA ALA A 126 1.67 -3.43 -8.93
C ALA A 126 1.34 -4.73 -9.68
N MET A 127 0.47 -5.57 -9.12
CA MET A 127 0.06 -6.82 -9.76
C MET A 127 -0.71 -6.56 -11.05
N ILE A 128 -1.72 -5.69 -11.02
CA ILE A 128 -2.65 -5.48 -12.14
C ILE A 128 -2.04 -4.66 -13.27
N LYS A 129 -1.32 -3.58 -12.93
CA LYS A 129 -0.86 -2.60 -13.92
C LYS A 129 0.55 -2.87 -14.42
N ARG A 130 1.34 -3.58 -13.63
CA ARG A 130 2.77 -3.81 -13.90
C ARG A 130 3.18 -5.28 -13.91
N ASN A 131 2.25 -6.20 -13.64
CA ASN A 131 2.53 -7.63 -13.53
C ASN A 131 3.69 -7.93 -12.57
N HIS A 132 3.74 -7.22 -11.44
CA HIS A 132 4.84 -7.30 -10.49
C HIS A 132 4.32 -7.50 -9.06
N ARG A 133 4.93 -8.44 -8.33
CA ARG A 133 4.57 -8.74 -6.94
C ARG A 133 5.51 -8.04 -5.98
N LEU A 134 5.00 -7.03 -5.27
CA LEU A 134 5.79 -6.28 -4.30
C LEU A 134 6.01 -7.02 -2.96
N THR A 135 5.28 -8.09 -2.70
CA THR A 135 5.20 -8.73 -1.37
C THR A 135 5.56 -10.22 -1.39
N SER A 136 6.16 -10.69 -0.30
CA SER A 136 6.45 -12.10 -0.05
C SER A 136 5.33 -12.84 0.67
N LEU A 137 4.23 -12.16 1.02
CA LEU A 137 3.05 -12.79 1.60
C LEU A 137 2.55 -13.92 0.70
N ALA A 138 2.05 -15.01 1.30
CA ALA A 138 1.40 -16.08 0.54
C ALA A 138 0.09 -15.60 -0.09
N ASP A 139 -0.36 -16.24 -1.17
CA ASP A 139 -1.61 -15.87 -1.85
C ASP A 139 -2.83 -15.97 -0.94
N GLU A 140 -2.85 -16.97 -0.06
CA GLU A 140 -3.93 -17.13 0.93
C GLU A 140 -3.99 -15.95 1.91
N ALA A 141 -2.83 -15.48 2.37
CA ALA A 141 -2.77 -14.25 3.13
C ALA A 141 -3.34 -13.11 2.29
N LEU A 142 -2.77 -12.80 1.13
CA LEU A 142 -3.22 -11.66 0.33
C LEU A 142 -4.73 -11.70 0.00
N ARG A 143 -5.28 -12.88 -0.28
CA ARG A 143 -6.71 -13.08 -0.46
C ARG A 143 -7.51 -12.62 0.77
N ASN A 144 -7.14 -13.10 1.96
CA ASN A 144 -7.78 -12.68 3.21
C ASN A 144 -7.66 -11.17 3.45
N GLY A 145 -6.53 -10.56 3.08
CA GLY A 145 -6.34 -9.11 3.16
C GLY A 145 -7.27 -8.33 2.22
N PHE A 146 -7.37 -8.77 0.96
CA PHE A 146 -8.30 -8.16 0.01
C PHE A 146 -9.76 -8.37 0.41
N ASP A 147 -10.13 -9.56 0.89
CA ASP A 147 -11.48 -9.84 1.39
C ASP A 147 -11.84 -8.95 2.56
N TRP A 148 -10.95 -8.82 3.56
CA TRP A 148 -11.14 -7.89 4.68
C TRP A 148 -11.35 -6.45 4.20
N ALA A 149 -10.57 -5.99 3.24
CA ALA A 149 -10.67 -4.63 2.72
C ALA A 149 -11.98 -4.40 1.95
N LEU A 150 -12.42 -5.40 1.15
CA LEU A 150 -13.67 -5.35 0.39
C LEU A 150 -14.91 -5.43 1.28
N ASP A 151 -14.79 -6.00 2.48
CA ASP A 151 -15.85 -6.03 3.50
C ASP A 151 -16.02 -4.68 4.23
N GLN A 152 -15.11 -3.73 4.02
CA GLN A 152 -15.22 -2.40 4.62
C GLN A 152 -16.27 -1.56 3.90
N GLY A 153 -17.41 -1.33 4.56
CA GLY A 153 -18.53 -0.56 3.99
C GLY A 153 -18.25 0.93 3.74
N TRP A 154 -17.08 1.43 4.15
CA TRP A 154 -16.61 2.81 3.98
C TRP A 154 -15.55 2.94 2.86
N LEU A 155 -15.21 1.85 2.18
CA LEU A 155 -14.25 1.87 1.08
C LEU A 155 -14.86 2.53 -0.16
N ASP A 156 -14.11 3.44 -0.79
CA ASP A 156 -14.57 4.08 -2.02
C ASP A 156 -14.56 3.11 -3.22
N GLU A 157 -15.45 3.37 -4.18
CA GLU A 157 -15.69 2.46 -5.31
C GLU A 157 -14.43 2.23 -6.17
N SER A 158 -13.58 3.26 -6.40
CA SER A 158 -12.43 3.08 -7.28
C SER A 158 -11.35 2.21 -6.62
N THR A 159 -11.07 2.42 -5.34
CA THR A 159 -10.19 1.55 -4.54
C THR A 159 -10.77 0.14 -4.44
N GLY A 160 -12.08 -0.01 -4.17
CA GLY A 160 -12.75 -1.31 -4.12
C GLY A 160 -12.63 -2.11 -5.42
N ARG A 161 -12.76 -1.45 -6.59
CA ARG A 161 -12.53 -2.10 -7.89
C ARG A 161 -11.09 -2.58 -8.05
N LEU A 162 -10.10 -1.77 -7.67
CA LEU A 162 -8.69 -2.14 -7.75
C LEU A 162 -8.38 -3.37 -6.89
N LEU A 163 -8.88 -3.40 -5.65
CA LEU A 163 -8.65 -4.53 -4.75
C LEU A 163 -9.34 -5.80 -5.25
N ARG A 164 -10.55 -5.69 -5.81
CA ARG A 164 -11.25 -6.82 -6.44
C ARG A 164 -10.46 -7.40 -7.61
N GLN A 165 -9.92 -6.54 -8.48
CA GLN A 165 -9.04 -6.99 -9.57
C GLN A 165 -7.79 -7.68 -9.02
N GLY A 166 -7.14 -7.10 -8.00
CA GLY A 166 -5.99 -7.71 -7.33
C GLY A 166 -6.28 -9.11 -6.79
N ARG A 167 -7.46 -9.29 -6.17
CA ARG A 167 -7.97 -10.58 -5.69
C ARG A 167 -8.19 -11.59 -6.82
N GLU A 168 -8.83 -11.19 -7.92
CA GLU A 168 -9.05 -12.05 -9.10
C GLU A 168 -7.73 -12.47 -9.78
N ALA A 169 -6.71 -11.60 -9.77
CA ALA A 169 -5.40 -11.92 -10.31
C ALA A 169 -4.68 -13.04 -9.55
N LEU A 170 -4.94 -13.20 -8.24
CA LEU A 170 -4.42 -14.33 -7.46
C LEU A 170 -5.03 -15.67 -7.90
N GLU A 171 -6.30 -15.67 -8.30
CA GLU A 171 -7.00 -16.88 -8.77
C GLU A 171 -6.50 -17.29 -10.16
N SER A 172 -6.16 -16.32 -11.01
CA SER A 172 -5.67 -16.57 -12.37
C SER A 172 -4.25 -17.17 -12.39
N HIS A 173 -3.39 -16.82 -11.43
CA HIS A 173 -2.03 -17.37 -11.31
C HIS A 173 -1.97 -18.72 -10.59
N GLY A 174 -2.99 -19.06 -9.78
CA GLY A 174 -3.11 -20.38 -9.13
C GLY A 174 -3.38 -21.54 -10.09
N LEU A 175 -3.81 -21.24 -11.33
CA LEU A 175 -4.10 -22.26 -12.35
C LEU A 175 -2.87 -22.69 -13.17
N GLU A 176 -1.72 -22.01 -13.03
CA GLU A 176 -0.48 -22.35 -13.77
C GLU A 176 0.57 -23.09 -12.94
N SER A 177 0.35 -23.31 -11.64
CA SER A 177 1.34 -23.99 -10.76
C SER A 177 1.07 -25.47 -10.49
N ASP A 178 0.11 -26.09 -11.19
CA ASP A 178 -0.27 -27.51 -11.03
C ASP A 178 -0.12 -28.33 -12.35
N VAL A 179 1.00 -28.14 -13.06
CA VAL A 179 1.41 -29.00 -14.20
C VAL A 179 2.87 -29.43 -14.09
#